data_AF-W4V1E4-F1
#
_entry.id   AF-W4V1E4-F1
#
_cell.length_a   1.000
_cell.length_b   1.000
_cell.length_c   1.000
_cell.angle_alpha   90.00
_cell.angle_beta   90.00
_cell.angle_gamma   90.00
#
_symmetry.space_group_name_H-M   'P 1'
#
loop_
_entity.id
_entity.type
_entity.pdbx_description
1 polymer ?
#
loop_
_entity_poly.entity_id
_entity_poly.type
_entity_poly.pdbx_seq_one_letter_code
_entity_poly.pdbx_strand_id
1 'polypeptide(L)' 'MRKFVIATKNRGKLKEIEEILDGLNFQVVSMEEVGITKDIEESGSTFEENA' A
#
# COMPACT_ATOMS: atom_id res chain seq x y z
N MET A 1 12.16 -0.24 13.30
CA MET A 1 11.59 -0.36 11.94
C MET A 1 10.10 -0.03 12.02
N ARG A 2 9.64 0.99 11.29
CA ARG A 2 8.21 1.34 11.25
C ARG A 2 7.53 0.60 10.10
N LYS A 3 6.35 0.03 10.34
CA LYS A 3 5.57 -0.60 9.26
C LYS A 3 4.87 0.48 8.44
N PHE A 4 4.98 0.37 7.12
CA PHE A 4 4.32 1.26 6.18
C PHE A 4 3.37 0.42 5.33
N VAL A 5 2.07 0.54 5.61
CA VAL A 5 1.03 -0.24 4.95
C VAL A 5 0.69 0.41 3.62
N ILE A 6 0.82 -0.34 2.53
CA ILE A 6 0.44 0.12 1.19
C ILE A 6 -0.96 -0.40 0.86
N ALA A 7 -1.87 0.54 0.62
CA ALA A 7 -3.26 0.26 0.26
C ALA A 7 -3.42 -0.17 -1.21
N THR A 8 -2.65 -1.16 -1.66
CA THR A 8 -2.77 -1.74 -3.01
C THR A 8 -2.83 -3.25 -2.97
N LYS A 9 -3.67 -3.84 -3.83
CA LYS A 9 -3.68 -5.28 -4.13
C LYS A 9 -2.70 -5.64 -5.27
N ASN A 10 -2.11 -4.64 -5.92
CA ASN A 10 -1.18 -4.86 -7.04
C ASN A 10 0.23 -5.19 -6.50
N ARG A 11 0.62 -6.45 -6.63
CA ARG A 11 1.95 -6.95 -6.20
C ARG A 11 3.13 -6.29 -6.92
N GLY A 12 2.95 -5.86 -8.18
CA GLY A 12 3.98 -5.12 -8.92
C GLY A 12 4.25 -3.76 -8.29
N LYS A 13 3.19 -2.99 -8.01
CA LYS A 13 3.30 -1.69 -7.32
C LYS A 13 3.90 -1.83 -5.93
N LEU A 14 3.54 -2.87 -5.18
CA LEU A 14 4.11 -3.12 -3.87
C LEU A 14 5.63 -3.28 -3.94
N LYS A 15 6.12 -4.06 -4.90
CA LYS A 15 7.55 -4.27 -5.13
C LYS A 15 8.26 -2.99 -5.57
N GLU A 16 7.66 -2.20 -6.47
CA GLU A 16 8.22 -0.90 -6.89
C GLU A 16 8.35 0.06 -5.70
N ILE A 17 7.36 0.12 -4.81
CA ILE A 17 7.38 0.97 -3.62
C ILE A 17 8.42 0.48 -2.61
N GLU A 18 8.56 -0.85 -2.44
CA GLU A 18 9.62 -1.45 -1.62
C GLU A 18 11.01 -1.05 -2.13
N GLU A 19 11.25 -1.13 -3.44
CA GLU A 19 12.51 -0.70 -4.07
C GLU A 19 12.76 0.81 -3.91
N ILE A 20 11.73 1.65 -4.05
CA ILE A 20 11.85 3.11 -3.88
C ILE A 20 12.19 3.49 -2.43
N LEU A 21 11.65 2.77 -1.46
CA LEU A 21 11.85 3.04 -0.03
C LEU A 21 13.04 2.26 0.55
N ASP A 22 13.78 1.52 -0.27
CA ASP A 22 14.96 0.78 0.16
C ASP A 22 16.00 1.71 0.81
N GLY A 23 16.62 1.23 1.88
CA GLY A 23 17.54 2.02 2.71
C GLY A 23 16.87 3.00 3.71
N LEU A 24 15.54 3.17 3.67
CA LEU A 24 14.81 3.88 4.73
C LEU A 24 14.40 2.93 5.87
N ASN A 25 14.14 3.46 7.07
CA ASN A 25 13.75 2.65 8.24
C ASN A 25 12.25 2.25 8.23
N PHE A 26 11.78 1.81 7.06
CA PHE A 26 10.42 1.34 6.81
C PHE A 26 10.40 -0.13 6.44
N GLN A 27 9.39 -0.84 6.95
CA GLN A 27 8.98 -2.15 6.47
C GLN A 27 7.73 -1.95 5.62
N VAL A 28 7.86 -2.05 4.31
CA VAL A 28 6.72 -2.02 3.39
C VAL A 28 5.91 -3.29 3.58
N VAL A 29 4.61 -3.16 3.85
CA VAL A 29 3.68 -4.28 4.02
C VAL A 29 2.38 -4.00 3.27
N SER A 30 1.76 -5.03 2.74
CA SER A 30 0.43 -4.94 2.11
C SER A 30 -0.70 -4.93 3.15
N MET A 31 -1.90 -4.52 2.73
CA MET A 31 -3.11 -4.64 3.54
C MET A 31 -3.40 -6.08 3.98
N GLU A 32 -3.17 -7.06 3.09
CA GLU A 32 -3.41 -8.48 3.37
C GLU A 32 -2.50 -9.00 4.49
N GLU A 33 -1.23 -8.59 4.51
CA GLU A 33 -0.25 -8.98 5.54
C GLU A 33 -0.57 -8.45 6.94
N VAL A 34 -1.33 -7.35 7.03
CA VAL A 34 -1.84 -6.81 8.30
C VAL A 34 -3.27 -7.25 8.61
N GLY A 35 -3.83 -8.17 7.81
CA GLY A 35 -5.16 -8.74 8.02
C GLY A 35 -6.32 -7.89 7.49
N ILE A 36 -6.04 -6.83 6.73
CA ILE A 36 -7.06 -6.01 6.05
C ILE A 36 -7.36 -6.66 4.70
N THR A 37 -8.46 -7.40 4.66
CA THR A 37 -8.91 -8.16 3.46
C THR A 37 -10.21 -7.62 2.86
N LYS A 38 -10.80 -6.59 3.48
CA LYS A 38 -12.02 -5.96 3.02
C LYS A 38 -11.78 -5.30 1.65
N ASP A 39 -12.76 -5.41 0.75
CA ASP A 39 -12.78 -4.58 -0.44
C ASP A 39 -13.22 -3.15 -0.11
N ILE A 40 -12.41 -2.18 -0.52
CA ILE A 40 -12.66 -0.75 -0.27
C ILE A 40 -13.28 -0.18 -1.53
N GLU A 41 -14.42 0.48 -1.38
CA GLU A 41 -15.10 1.14 -2.49
C GLU A 41 -14.45 2.49 -2.78
N GLU A 42 -14.00 2.69 -4.02
CA GLU A 42 -13.39 3.92 -4.52
C GLU A 42 -14.45 4.73 -5.31
N SER A 43 -15.42 5.31 -4.59
CA SER A 43 -16.54 6.04 -5.19
C SER A 43 -16.26 7.53 -5.41
N GLY A 44 -15.02 7.98 -5.19
CA GLY A 44 -14.59 9.36 -5.45
C GLY A 44 -14.69 9.73 -6.93
N SER A 45 -14.90 11.00 -7.22
CA SER A 45 -14.95 11.53 -8.59
C SER A 45 -13.56 11.84 -9.16
N THR A 46 -12.52 11.82 -8.33
CA THR A 46 -11.13 12.11 -8.70
C THR A 46 -10.17 11.07 -8.13
N PHE A 47 -8.95 11.00 -8.68
CA PHE A 47 -7.90 10.12 -8.16
C PHE A 47 -7.47 10.49 -6.74
N GLU A 48 -7.46 11.79 -6.41
CA GLU A 48 -7.09 12.29 -5.09
C GLU A 48 -8.12 11.90 -4.02
N GLU A 49 -9.41 11.78 -4.38
CA GLU A 49 -10.44 11.33 -3.45
C GLU A 49 -10.36 9.83 -3.12
N ASN A 50 -9.75 9.03 -4.00
CA ASN A 50 -9.66 7.58 -3.86
C ASN A 50 -8.30 7.10 -3.28
N ALA A 51 -7.24 7.91 -3.41
CA ALA A 51 -5.87 7.57 -3.01
C ALA A 51 -5.53 7.97 -1.57
#